data_AF-A0A0N0ZW63-F1
#
_entry.id   AF-A0A0N0ZW63-F1
#
_cell.length_a   1.000
_cell.length_b   1.000
_cell.length_c   1.000
_cell.angle_alpha   90.00
_cell.angle_beta   90.00
_cell.angle_gamma   90.00
#
_symmetry.space_group_name_H-M   'P 1'
#
loop_
_entity.id
_entity.type
_entity.pdbx_description
1 polymer ?
#
loop_
_entity_poly.entity_id
_entity_poly.type
_entity_poly.pdbx_seq_one_letter_code
_entity_poly.pdbx_strand_id
1 'polypeptide(L)'
;MSDKIRFTDQNKTISDFYDEVWVVCTVCGQKAFAKTDREQKKARLFCPACGYNKETSMESCIFGYKALSIRAAHVYFGAELWLQHSFKDDIFCAYNGPHLEYLENYIAADLREHKDRTHFTLLEKLPRFYHEAKNRKSLLAIIERLKNK
;
A
#
# COMPACT_ATOMS: atom_id res chain seq x y z
N MET A 1 15.29 1.74 32.27
CA MET A 1 14.64 2.77 31.46
C MET A 1 14.60 2.24 30.03
N SER A 2 13.44 1.80 29.54
CA SER A 2 13.33 1.31 28.16
C SER A 2 13.40 2.51 27.23
N ASP A 3 14.31 2.50 26.27
CA ASP A 3 14.31 3.49 25.20
C ASP A 3 12.98 3.41 24.46
N LYS A 4 12.24 4.53 24.44
CA LYS A 4 10.98 4.62 23.73
C LYS A 4 11.27 4.59 22.23
N ILE A 5 10.60 3.71 21.50
CA ILE A 5 10.73 3.66 20.04
C ILE A 5 10.08 4.92 19.47
N ARG A 6 10.84 5.68 18.69
CA ARG A 6 10.36 6.92 18.06
C ARG A 6 10.13 6.72 16.57
N PHE A 7 9.08 7.35 16.07
CA PHE A 7 8.79 7.45 14.65
C PHE A 7 8.71 8.93 14.26
N THR A 8 9.43 9.29 13.19
CA THR A 8 9.35 10.60 12.56
C THR A 8 8.57 10.48 11.26
N ASP A 9 7.51 11.29 11.12
CA ASP A 9 6.74 11.34 9.89
C ASP A 9 7.59 11.87 8.73
N GLN A 10 7.65 11.08 7.65
CA GLN A 10 8.38 11.38 6.42
C GLN A 10 7.56 12.21 5.42
N ASN A 11 6.40 12.74 5.83
CA ASN A 11 5.45 13.47 4.98
C ASN A 11 4.97 12.67 3.76
N LYS A 12 4.91 11.33 3.88
CA LYS A 12 4.47 10.45 2.80
C LYS A 12 2.97 10.51 2.63
N THR A 13 2.50 10.51 1.40
CA THR A 13 1.10 10.35 1.00
C THR A 13 0.84 8.92 0.51
N ILE A 14 -0.43 8.53 0.42
CA ILE A 14 -0.77 7.21 -0.13
C ILE A 14 -0.30 7.02 -1.58
N SER A 15 -0.20 8.12 -2.35
CA SER A 15 0.26 8.09 -3.75
C SER A 15 1.74 7.75 -3.92
N ASP A 16 2.55 7.91 -2.88
CA ASP A 16 3.97 7.52 -2.90
C ASP A 16 4.16 6.00 -3.05
N PHE A 17 3.08 5.23 -2.87
CA PHE A 17 3.07 3.78 -2.97
C PHE A 17 2.24 3.27 -4.16
N TYR A 18 1.83 4.15 -5.09
CA TYR A 18 0.97 3.77 -6.22
C TYR A 18 1.71 3.04 -7.34
N ASP A 19 3.00 3.34 -7.55
CA ASP A 19 3.67 2.98 -8.80
C ASP A 19 4.06 1.51 -8.89
N GLU A 20 4.32 0.85 -7.76
CA GLU A 20 4.56 -0.59 -7.68
C GLU A 20 3.71 -1.18 -6.56
N VAL A 21 2.77 -2.05 -6.92
CA VAL A 21 1.83 -2.68 -6.00
C VAL A 21 1.94 -4.19 -6.10
N TRP A 22 2.04 -4.86 -4.96
CA TRP A 22 2.03 -6.31 -4.87
C TRP A 22 0.59 -6.80 -4.86
N VAL A 23 0.28 -7.74 -5.75
CA VAL A 23 -1.08 -8.23 -6.00
C VAL A 23 -1.12 -9.75 -5.99
N VAL A 24 -2.31 -10.30 -5.79
CA VAL A 24 -2.58 -11.73 -5.99
C VAL A 24 -2.71 -11.98 -7.49
N CYS A 25 -1.94 -12.92 -8.03
CA CYS A 25 -2.08 -13.32 -9.43
C CYS A 25 -3.45 -13.95 -9.67
N THR A 26 -4.20 -13.44 -10.63
CA THR A 26 -5.53 -13.96 -10.99
C THR A 26 -5.49 -15.35 -11.64
N VAL A 27 -4.30 -15.83 -12.05
CA VAL A 27 -4.12 -17.13 -12.71
C VAL A 27 -3.68 -18.21 -11.73
N CYS A 28 -2.64 -17.95 -10.93
CA CYS A 28 -2.06 -18.96 -10.04
C CYS A 28 -2.17 -18.66 -8.54
N GLY A 29 -2.76 -17.53 -8.16
CA GLY A 29 -2.90 -17.12 -6.76
C GLY A 29 -1.60 -16.73 -6.05
N GLN A 30 -0.44 -16.82 -6.71
CA GLN A 30 0.86 -16.43 -6.15
C GLN A 30 1.09 -14.91 -6.22
N LYS A 31 2.10 -14.43 -5.50
CA LYS A 31 2.51 -13.01 -5.52
C LYS A 31 2.86 -12.57 -6.95
N ALA A 32 2.28 -11.46 -7.36
CA ALA A 32 2.54 -10.78 -8.61
C ALA A 32 2.73 -9.27 -8.37
N PHE A 33 3.16 -8.56 -9.41
CA PHE A 33 3.51 -7.15 -9.34
C PHE A 33 2.72 -6.38 -10.40
N ALA A 34 1.98 -5.36 -9.96
CA ALA A 34 1.42 -4.35 -10.83
C ALA A 34 2.32 -3.11 -10.77
N LYS A 35 2.73 -2.58 -11.92
CA LYS A 35 3.57 -1.39 -12.03
C LYS A 35 2.97 -0.37 -12.99
N THR A 36 3.12 0.92 -12.70
CA THR A 36 2.77 2.00 -13.63
C THR A 36 4.01 2.65 -14.22
N ASP A 37 3.93 2.96 -15.50
CA ASP A 37 4.86 3.82 -16.24
C ASP A 37 4.09 5.07 -16.64
N ARG A 38 4.36 6.18 -15.94
CA ARG A 38 3.65 7.44 -16.14
C ARG A 38 4.06 8.14 -17.43
N GLU A 39 5.30 7.95 -17.88
CA GLU A 39 5.81 8.54 -19.12
C GLU A 39 5.11 7.91 -20.33
N GLN A 40 5.00 6.58 -20.32
CA GLN A 40 4.28 5.85 -21.36
C GLN A 40 2.78 5.77 -21.13
N LYS A 41 2.29 6.26 -19.99
CA LYS A 41 0.89 6.20 -19.54
C LYS A 41 0.32 4.77 -19.57
N LYS A 42 1.15 3.80 -19.18
CA LYS A 42 0.83 2.37 -19.21
C LYS A 42 0.96 1.76 -17.84
N ALA A 43 0.14 0.76 -17.55
CA ALA A 43 0.32 -0.11 -16.40
C ALA A 43 0.61 -1.53 -16.89
N ARG A 44 1.43 -2.28 -16.15
CA ARG A 44 1.73 -3.69 -16.41
C ARG A 44 1.57 -4.53 -15.15
N LEU A 45 0.86 -5.65 -15.26
CA LEU A 45 0.80 -6.70 -14.24
C LEU A 45 1.66 -7.88 -14.72
N PHE A 46 2.58 -8.33 -13.88
CA PHE A 46 3.46 -9.47 -14.15
C PHE A 46 3.52 -10.42 -12.95
N CYS A 47 3.34 -11.72 -13.22
CA CYS A 47 3.52 -12.78 -12.24
C CYS A 47 4.80 -13.59 -12.54
N PRO A 48 5.80 -13.58 -11.65
CA PRO A 48 7.03 -14.37 -11.85
C PRO A 48 6.80 -15.88 -11.70
N ALA A 49 5.74 -16.31 -10.99
CA ALA A 49 5.52 -17.72 -10.69
C ALA A 49 4.92 -18.51 -11.87
N CYS A 50 4.02 -17.89 -12.64
CA CYS A 50 3.35 -18.55 -13.78
C CYS A 50 3.59 -17.87 -15.12
N GLY A 51 4.28 -16.72 -15.15
CA GLY A 51 4.55 -15.95 -16.36
C GLY A 51 3.38 -15.09 -16.85
N TYR A 52 2.23 -15.07 -16.14
CA TYR A 52 1.10 -14.21 -16.51
C TYR A 52 1.55 -12.75 -16.64
N ASN A 53 1.22 -12.14 -17.77
CA ASN A 53 1.58 -10.76 -18.08
C ASN A 53 0.41 -10.07 -18.78
N LYS A 54 0.11 -8.83 -18.35
CA LYS A 54 -0.92 -7.99 -18.98
C LYS A 54 -0.51 -6.53 -18.93
N GLU A 55 -0.70 -5.82 -20.03
CA GLU A 55 -0.47 -4.38 -20.12
C GLU A 55 -1.79 -3.66 -20.43
N THR A 56 -2.00 -2.47 -19.89
CA THR A 56 -3.18 -1.64 -20.13
C THR A 56 -2.81 -0.15 -20.12
N SER A 57 -3.67 0.68 -20.71
CA SER A 57 -3.54 2.13 -20.61
C SER A 57 -3.94 2.63 -19.22
N MET A 58 -3.23 3.65 -18.74
CA MET A 58 -3.60 4.45 -17.56
C MET A 58 -4.61 5.57 -17.91
N GLU A 59 -4.90 5.74 -19.20
CA GLU A 59 -5.88 6.71 -19.67
C GLU A 59 -7.28 6.10 -19.64
N SER A 60 -8.24 6.89 -19.20
CA SER A 60 -9.66 6.56 -19.20
C SER A 60 -10.44 7.62 -19.96
N CYS A 61 -11.51 7.20 -20.65
CA CYS A 61 -12.45 8.15 -21.26
C CYS A 61 -13.48 8.58 -20.22
N ILE A 62 -13.43 9.85 -19.83
CA ILE A 62 -14.38 10.47 -18.91
C ILE A 62 -15.12 11.55 -19.70
N PHE A 63 -16.43 11.40 -19.86
CA PHE A 63 -17.28 12.31 -20.66
C PHE A 63 -16.77 12.53 -22.11
N GLY A 64 -16.18 11.51 -22.73
CA GLY A 64 -15.62 11.60 -24.10
C GLY A 64 -14.20 12.17 -24.18
N TYR A 65 -13.61 12.59 -23.06
CA TYR A 65 -12.23 13.08 -23.00
C TYR A 65 -11.28 12.00 -22.48
N LYS A 66 -10.16 11.79 -23.17
CA LYS A 66 -9.06 10.97 -22.64
C LYS A 66 -8.36 11.72 -21.52
N ALA A 67 -8.39 11.14 -20.32
CA ALA A 67 -7.74 11.70 -19.15
C ALA A 67 -6.85 10.64 -18.50
N LEU A 68 -5.65 11.04 -18.07
CA LEU A 68 -4.77 10.21 -17.25
C LEU A 68 -5.39 10.05 -15.86
N SER A 69 -5.65 8.82 -15.43
CA SER A 69 -6.25 8.55 -14.12
C SER A 69 -5.21 8.04 -13.14
N ILE A 70 -4.57 8.92 -12.36
CA ILE A 70 -3.53 8.50 -11.40
C ILE A 70 -4.15 7.70 -10.25
N ARG A 71 -3.89 6.39 -10.26
CA ARG A 71 -4.34 5.42 -9.25
C ARG A 71 -3.22 4.44 -8.91
N ALA A 72 -3.38 3.74 -7.79
CA ALA A 72 -2.51 2.62 -7.44
C ALA A 72 -2.52 1.55 -8.54
N ALA A 73 -1.37 0.97 -8.86
CA ALA A 73 -1.20 0.10 -10.02
C ALA A 73 -2.19 -1.09 -10.07
N HIS A 74 -2.56 -1.66 -8.93
CA HIS A 74 -3.52 -2.77 -8.86
C HIS A 74 -4.91 -2.41 -9.42
N VAL A 75 -5.32 -1.13 -9.35
CA VAL A 75 -6.65 -0.67 -9.75
C VAL A 75 -6.88 -0.82 -11.26
N TYR A 76 -5.86 -0.58 -12.09
CA TYR A 76 -5.99 -0.73 -13.55
C TYR A 76 -6.26 -2.18 -13.98
N PHE A 77 -6.00 -3.14 -13.10
CA PHE A 77 -6.22 -4.56 -13.35
C PHE A 77 -7.40 -5.14 -12.56
N GLY A 78 -8.01 -4.37 -11.66
CA GLY A 78 -8.97 -4.89 -10.69
C GLY A 78 -8.39 -6.01 -9.82
N ALA A 79 -7.09 -5.97 -9.55
CA ALA A 79 -6.39 -7.04 -8.85
C ALA A 79 -6.45 -6.86 -7.32
N GLU A 80 -6.60 -7.96 -6.60
CA GLU A 80 -6.56 -8.00 -5.14
C GLU A 80 -5.14 -7.73 -4.62
N LEU A 81 -5.02 -7.03 -3.49
CA LEU A 81 -3.73 -6.75 -2.86
C LEU A 81 -3.11 -8.03 -2.28
N TRP A 82 -1.80 -8.21 -2.46
CA TRP A 82 -1.08 -9.31 -1.82
C TRP A 82 -1.02 -9.14 -0.30
N LEU A 83 -0.74 -7.91 0.13
CA LEU A 83 -0.53 -7.53 1.53
C LEU A 83 -1.83 -7.03 2.15
N GLN A 84 -2.78 -7.94 2.35
CA GLN A 84 -4.00 -7.64 3.08
C GLN A 84 -4.38 -8.74 4.06
N HIS A 85 -5.06 -8.36 5.14
CA HIS A 85 -5.55 -9.28 6.16
C HIS A 85 -6.78 -8.70 6.85
N SER A 86 -7.79 -9.53 7.14
CA SER A 86 -8.96 -9.11 7.91
C SER A 86 -8.57 -8.69 9.33
N PHE A 87 -9.15 -7.60 9.83
CA PHE A 87 -8.95 -7.13 11.19
C PHE A 87 -10.28 -6.65 11.78
N LYS A 88 -10.97 -7.53 12.53
CA LYS A 88 -12.35 -7.30 13.00
C LYS A 88 -13.27 -7.03 11.80
N ASP A 89 -13.99 -5.91 11.80
CA ASP A 89 -14.86 -5.46 10.70
C ASP A 89 -14.10 -4.64 9.63
N ASP A 90 -12.79 -4.45 9.81
CA ASP A 90 -11.92 -3.70 8.91
C ASP A 90 -10.95 -4.62 8.14
N ILE A 91 -10.22 -4.04 7.19
CA ILE A 91 -9.14 -4.70 6.45
C ILE A 91 -7.83 -3.94 6.70
N PHE A 92 -6.82 -4.65 7.20
CA PHE A 92 -5.44 -4.17 7.16
C PHE A 92 -4.91 -4.38 5.74
N CYS A 93 -4.30 -3.35 5.15
CA CYS A 93 -3.69 -3.48 3.83
C CYS A 93 -2.47 -2.58 3.65
N ALA A 94 -1.52 -3.05 2.85
CA ALA A 94 -0.40 -2.28 2.32
C ALA A 94 -0.28 -2.53 0.81
N TYR A 95 0.37 -1.61 0.11
CA TYR A 95 0.55 -1.76 -1.35
C TYR A 95 1.81 -2.54 -1.71
N ASN A 96 2.87 -2.42 -0.92
CA ASN A 96 4.15 -3.06 -1.17
C ASN A 96 4.95 -3.13 0.13
N GLY A 97 6.15 -3.71 0.09
CA GLY A 97 7.07 -3.78 1.22
C GLY A 97 7.34 -2.43 1.88
N PRO A 98 7.74 -1.37 1.14
CA PRO A 98 7.97 -0.04 1.70
C PRO A 98 6.76 0.56 2.44
N HIS A 99 5.55 0.36 1.92
CA HIS A 99 4.33 0.79 2.60
C HIS A 99 4.12 0.00 3.91
N LEU A 100 4.28 -1.32 3.86
CA LEU A 100 4.13 -2.19 5.03
C LEU A 100 5.12 -1.82 6.15
N GLU A 101 6.38 -1.57 5.80
CA GLU A 101 7.43 -1.13 6.71
C GLU A 101 7.14 0.24 7.31
N TYR A 102 6.63 1.18 6.51
CA TYR A 102 6.23 2.49 7.01
C TYR A 102 5.10 2.39 8.05
N LEU A 103 4.10 1.53 7.80
CA LEU A 103 3.03 1.25 8.76
C LEU A 103 3.56 0.56 10.02
N GLU A 104 4.47 -0.41 9.89
CA GLU A 104 5.09 -1.10 11.02
C GLU A 104 5.82 -0.12 11.94
N ASN A 105 6.68 0.72 11.38
CA ASN A 105 7.45 1.71 12.13
C ASN A 105 6.50 2.69 12.86
N TYR A 106 5.42 3.11 12.20
CA TYR A 106 4.40 3.96 12.81
C TYR A 106 3.64 3.30 13.96
N ILE A 107 3.24 2.03 13.78
CA ILE A 107 2.46 1.27 14.75
C ILE A 107 3.31 0.88 15.96
N ALA A 108 4.57 0.49 15.74
CA ALA A 108 5.51 0.08 16.77
C ALA A 108 5.94 1.23 17.68
N ALA A 109 5.95 2.47 17.18
CA ALA A 109 6.44 3.63 17.92
C ALA A 109 5.57 4.04 19.11
N ASP A 110 6.24 4.40 20.21
CA ASP A 110 5.66 4.97 21.42
C ASP A 110 5.47 6.48 21.31
N LEU A 111 6.37 7.13 20.56
CA LEU A 111 6.35 8.56 20.28
C LEU A 111 6.32 8.78 18.77
N ARG A 112 5.34 9.57 18.32
CA ARG A 112 5.11 9.89 16.91
C ARG A 112 5.30 11.39 16.75
N GLU A 113 6.37 11.77 16.09
CA GLU A 113 6.76 13.16 15.88
C GLU A 113 6.45 13.57 14.44
N HIS A 114 5.90 14.77 14.28
CA HIS A 114 5.71 15.39 12.97
C HIS A 114 6.75 16.51 12.84
N LYS A 115 7.54 16.48 11.77
CA LYS A 115 8.52 17.52 11.49
C LYS A 115 8.11 18.26 10.22
N ASP A 116 8.06 19.59 10.30
CA ASP A 116 7.86 20.50 9.15
C ASP A 116 6.63 20.14 8.29
N ARG A 117 5.46 20.07 8.94
CA ARG A 117 4.19 19.67 8.29
C ARG A 117 3.76 20.70 7.25
N THR A 118 3.68 20.25 5.99
CA THR A 118 3.22 21.10 4.87
C THR A 118 1.82 20.73 4.38
N HIS A 119 1.35 19.51 4.65
CA HIS A 119 0.04 18.99 4.21
C HIS A 119 -0.40 17.79 5.08
N PHE A 120 -1.61 17.27 4.83
CA PHE A 120 -2.07 15.99 5.43
C PHE A 120 -1.35 14.81 4.79
N THR A 121 -0.71 13.98 5.61
CA THR A 121 0.07 12.83 5.16
C THR A 121 -0.85 11.60 5.07
N LEU A 122 -0.26 10.45 4.77
CA LEU A 122 -0.92 9.15 4.83
C LEU A 122 -1.52 8.90 6.21
N LEU A 123 -0.80 9.28 7.26
CA LEU A 123 -1.09 8.87 8.63
C LEU A 123 -2.41 9.44 9.12
N GLU A 124 -2.72 10.71 8.86
CA GLU A 124 -4.00 11.29 9.29
C GLU A 124 -5.20 10.78 8.51
N LYS A 125 -4.96 10.17 7.35
CA LYS A 125 -6.01 9.57 6.51
C LYS A 125 -6.20 8.09 6.79
N LEU A 126 -5.40 7.50 7.67
CA LEU A 126 -5.57 6.09 8.04
C LEU A 126 -6.88 5.89 8.81
N PRO A 127 -7.53 4.72 8.63
CA PRO A 127 -8.64 4.32 9.47
C PRO A 127 -8.26 4.34 10.96
N ARG A 128 -9.23 4.67 11.81
CA ARG A 128 -9.04 4.81 13.26
C ARG A 128 -8.29 3.63 13.89
N PHE A 129 -8.54 2.40 13.45
CA PHE A 129 -7.99 1.20 14.07
C PHE A 129 -6.46 1.14 14.03
N TYR A 130 -5.80 1.78 13.06
CA TYR A 130 -4.33 1.89 12.99
C TYR A 130 -3.73 2.71 14.13
N HIS A 131 -4.52 3.64 14.70
CA HIS A 131 -4.05 4.56 15.72
C HIS A 131 -4.23 4.06 17.15
N GLU A 132 -5.16 3.13 17.37
CA GLU A 132 -5.54 2.71 18.71
C GLU A 132 -4.47 1.81 19.36
N ALA A 133 -3.93 2.23 20.50
CA ALA A 133 -2.88 1.50 21.22
C ALA A 133 -3.26 0.05 21.55
N LYS A 134 -4.54 -0.22 21.87
CA LYS A 134 -5.06 -1.57 22.12
C LYS A 134 -4.91 -2.52 20.93
N ASN A 135 -4.85 -2.00 19.70
CA ASN A 135 -4.71 -2.81 18.49
C ASN A 135 -3.24 -3.09 18.13
N ARG A 136 -2.26 -2.38 18.74
CA ARG A 136 -0.84 -2.44 18.36
C ARG A 136 -0.30 -3.86 18.24
N LYS A 137 -0.44 -4.67 19.30
CA LYS A 137 0.10 -6.04 19.33
C LYS A 137 -0.48 -6.90 18.20
N SER A 138 -1.78 -6.80 17.96
CA SER A 138 -2.47 -7.55 16.90
C SER A 138 -2.05 -7.09 15.51
N LEU A 139 -1.92 -5.77 15.28
CA LEU A 139 -1.49 -5.23 14.00
C LEU A 139 -0.04 -5.60 13.67
N LEU A 140 0.87 -5.55 14.64
CA LEU A 140 2.25 -5.99 14.45
C LEU A 140 2.34 -7.49 14.12
N ALA A 141 1.51 -8.32 14.76
CA ALA A 141 1.44 -9.75 14.43
C ALA A 141 0.90 -9.99 13.00
N ILE A 142 -0.04 -9.16 12.52
CA ILE A 142 -0.50 -9.21 11.11
C ILE A 142 0.64 -8.84 10.17
N ILE A 143 1.37 -7.77 10.47
CA ILE A 143 2.51 -7.32 9.66
C ILE A 143 3.57 -8.41 9.55
N GLU A 144 3.94 -9.05 10.65
CA GLU A 144 4.90 -10.15 10.67
C GLU A 144 4.45 -11.32 9.78
N ARG A 145 3.16 -11.69 9.83
CA ARG A 145 2.61 -12.71 8.93
C ARG A 145 2.69 -12.29 7.46
N LEU A 146 2.35 -11.04 7.15
CA LEU A 146 2.36 -10.51 5.78
C LEU A 146 3.78 -10.39 5.21
N LYS A 147 4.79 -10.10 6.03
CA LYS A 147 6.19 -10.10 5.62
C LYS A 147 6.69 -11.48 5.17
N ASN A 148 6.16 -12.54 5.79
CA ASN A 148 6.53 -13.92 5.52
C ASN A 148 5.61 -14.60 4.48
N LYS A 149 4.78 -13.83 3.77
CA LYS A 149 3.81 -14.30 2.77
C LYS A 149 4.39 -14.26 1.35
#